data_AF-D4MS64-F1
#
_entry.id   AF-D4MS64-F1
#
_cell.length_a   1.000
_cell.length_b   1.000
_cell.length_c   1.000
_cell.angle_alpha   90.00
_cell.angle_beta   90.00
_cell.angle_gamma   90.00
#
_symmetry.space_group_name_H-M   'P 1'
#
loop_
_entity.id
_entity.type
_entity.pdbx_description
1 polymer ?
#
loop_
_entity_poly.entity_id
_entity_poly.type
_entity_poly.pdbx_seq_one_letter_code
_entity_poly.pdbx_strand_id
1 'polypeptide(L)'
;MSQEYITFTIGQKKNIALIAHDNEKQKLIAWCKEHKTKLEKHNLYGTGTTSRMITDQTGLTVKGYNSGPLGGDQQIGAKIVEGVIDSWEF
;
A
#
# COMPACT_ATOMS: atom_id res chain seq x y z
N MET A 1 21.37 16.74 22.88
CA MET A 1 21.46 16.02 21.59
C MET A 1 20.46 16.66 20.65
N SER A 2 20.91 17.23 19.54
CA SER A 2 20.02 17.70 18.48
C SER A 2 19.36 16.49 17.83
N GLN A 3 18.03 16.46 17.80
CA GLN A 3 17.31 15.43 17.03
C GLN A 3 17.61 15.68 15.55
N GLU A 4 18.42 14.81 14.94
CA GLU A 4 18.55 14.75 13.49
C GLU A 4 17.29 14.10 12.93
N TYR A 5 16.46 14.90 12.26
CA TYR A 5 15.28 14.41 11.58
C TYR A 5 15.61 14.12 10.12
N ILE A 6 15.25 12.93 9.64
CA ILE A 6 15.29 12.61 8.22
C ILE A 6 14.05 13.25 7.59
N THR A 7 14.26 14.18 6.65
CA THR A 7 13.17 14.87 5.96
C THR A 7 12.90 14.18 4.63
N PHE A 8 11.64 13.80 4.38
CA PHE A 8 11.20 13.23 3.11
C PHE A 8 10.22 14.18 2.43
N THR A 9 10.42 14.45 1.15
CA THR A 9 9.47 15.21 0.33
C THR A 9 8.58 14.24 -0.44
N ILE A 10 7.29 14.22 -0.11
CA ILE A 10 6.30 13.38 -0.80
C ILE A 10 5.75 14.13 -2.01
N GLY A 11 5.88 13.54 -3.19
CA GLY A 11 5.37 14.11 -4.44
C GLY A 11 3.84 14.07 -4.56
N GLN A 12 3.29 14.75 -5.57
CA GLN A 12 1.84 14.73 -5.84
C GLN A 12 1.33 13.32 -6.17
N LYS A 13 2.14 12.50 -6.85
CA LYS A 13 1.89 11.08 -7.09
C LYS A 13 2.61 10.25 -6.04
N LYS A 14 1.84 9.57 -5.19
CA LYS A 14 2.33 8.77 -4.07
C LYS A 14 2.45 7.29 -4.43
N ASN A 15 3.30 6.59 -3.70
CA ASN A 15 3.44 5.15 -3.62
C ASN A 15 2.76 4.66 -2.34
N ILE A 16 1.60 4.00 -2.47
CA ILE A 16 0.73 3.65 -1.35
C ILE A 16 0.66 2.13 -1.19
N ALA A 17 1.03 1.62 -0.02
CA ALA A 17 0.81 0.22 0.34
C ALA A 17 -0.60 0.02 0.91
N LEU A 18 -1.33 -0.97 0.40
CA LEU A 18 -2.67 -1.38 0.83
C LEU A 18 -2.55 -2.78 1.45
N ILE A 19 -2.63 -2.85 2.79
CA ILE A 19 -2.37 -4.08 3.55
C ILE A 19 -3.58 -4.39 4.42
N ALA A 20 -4.11 -5.61 4.35
CA ALA A 20 -5.21 -6.01 5.22
C ALA A 20 -5.11 -7.48 5.66
N HIS A 21 -5.39 -7.73 6.93
CA HIS A 21 -5.70 -9.05 7.44
C HIS A 21 -7.03 -9.56 6.84
N ASP A 22 -7.25 -10.87 6.86
CA ASP A 22 -8.40 -11.51 6.17
C ASP A 22 -9.76 -10.88 6.51
N ASN A 23 -9.97 -10.53 7.78
CA ASN A 23 -11.22 -9.92 8.25
C ASN A 23 -11.40 -8.46 7.80
N GLU A 24 -10.32 -7.76 7.46
CA GLU A 24 -10.35 -6.34 7.08
C GLU A 24 -10.31 -6.13 5.56
N LYS A 25 -9.97 -7.17 4.78
CA LYS A 25 -9.87 -7.08 3.31
C LYS A 25 -11.14 -6.53 2.66
N GLN A 26 -12.31 -6.94 3.12
CA GLN A 26 -13.57 -6.46 2.56
C GLN A 26 -13.80 -4.96 2.81
N LYS A 27 -13.41 -4.47 3.99
CA LYS A 27 -13.51 -3.04 4.33
C LYS A 27 -12.52 -2.23 3.50
N LEU A 28 -11.27 -2.70 3.39
CA LEU A 28 -10.25 -2.05 2.56
C LEU A 28 -10.67 -1.99 1.08
N ILE A 29 -11.27 -3.05 0.55
CA ILE A 29 -11.78 -3.06 -0.83
C ILE A 29 -12.94 -2.08 -0.99
N ALA A 30 -13.86 -2.00 -0.04
CA ALA A 30 -14.95 -1.03 -0.07
C ALA A 30 -14.42 0.42 -0.07
N TRP A 31 -13.45 0.71 0.79
CA TRP A 31 -12.75 1.99 0.82
C TRP A 31 -12.04 2.30 -0.51
N CYS A 32 -11.38 1.30 -1.10
CA CYS A 32 -10.76 1.44 -2.42
C CYS A 32 -11.77 1.76 -3.53
N LYS A 33 -12.99 1.20 -3.46
CA LYS A 33 -14.07 1.51 -4.41
C LYS A 33 -14.53 2.96 -4.26
N GLU A 34 -14.74 3.41 -3.02
CA GLU A 34 -15.17 4.78 -2.72
C GLU A 34 -14.14 5.81 -3.19
N HIS A 35 -12.84 5.50 -3.05
CA HIS A 35 -11.76 6.42 -3.39
C HIS A 35 -11.06 6.12 -4.71
N LYS A 36 -11.63 5.26 -5.56
CA LYS A 36 -11.03 4.77 -6.79
C LYS A 36 -10.41 5.88 -7.65
N THR A 37 -11.18 6.92 -7.96
CA THR A 37 -10.73 8.06 -8.80
C THR A 37 -9.51 8.80 -8.24
N LYS A 38 -9.31 8.78 -6.92
CA LYS A 38 -8.12 9.35 -6.27
C LYS A 38 -6.97 8.36 -6.33
N LEU A 39 -7.23 7.09 -6.01
CA LEU A 39 -6.23 6.02 -5.95
C LEU A 39 -5.61 5.70 -7.32
N GLU A 40 -6.36 5.81 -8.41
CA GLU A 40 -5.85 5.61 -9.78
C GLU A 40 -4.73 6.58 -10.17
N LYS A 41 -4.61 7.71 -9.48
CA LYS A 41 -3.55 8.71 -9.71
C LYS A 41 -2.24 8.33 -9.02
N HIS A 42 -2.24 7.28 -8.21
CA HIS A 42 -1.13 6.85 -7.37
C HIS A 42 -0.62 5.47 -7.79
N ASN A 43 0.59 5.12 -7.35
CA ASN A 43 1.10 3.76 -7.51
C ASN A 43 0.67 2.96 -6.29
N LEU A 44 -0.01 1.84 -6.51
CA LEU A 44 -0.56 1.03 -5.43
C LEU A 44 0.23 -0.26 -5.29
N TYR A 45 0.48 -0.64 -4.05
CA TYR A 45 1.19 -1.86 -3.66
C TYR A 45 0.34 -2.64 -2.66
N GLY A 46 0.49 -3.95 -2.59
CA GLY A 46 -0.20 -4.75 -1.58
C GLY A 46 0.42 -6.12 -1.43
N THR A 47 0.02 -6.86 -0.41
CA THR A 47 0.56 -8.19 -0.11
C THR A 47 -0.39 -9.29 -0.56
N GLY A 48 0.16 -10.38 -1.10
CA GLY A 48 -0.53 -11.65 -1.35
C GLY A 48 -1.94 -11.52 -1.95
N THR A 49 -2.93 -12.06 -1.24
CA THR A 49 -4.33 -12.07 -1.69
C THR A 49 -4.97 -10.69 -1.66
N THR A 50 -4.51 -9.77 -0.82
CA THR A 50 -5.05 -8.40 -0.71
C THR A 50 -4.91 -7.65 -2.03
N SER A 51 -3.70 -7.63 -2.63
CA SER A 51 -3.47 -6.94 -3.91
C SER A 51 -4.30 -7.51 -5.04
N ARG A 52 -4.44 -8.85 -5.08
CA ARG A 52 -5.26 -9.54 -6.07
C ARG A 52 -6.74 -9.18 -5.93
N MET A 53 -7.29 -9.27 -4.72
CA MET A 53 -8.70 -8.98 -4.48
C MET A 53 -9.05 -7.52 -4.75
N ILE A 54 -8.16 -6.57 -4.43
CA ILE A 54 -8.37 -5.16 -4.77
C ILE A 54 -8.39 -4.99 -6.29
N THR A 55 -7.43 -5.58 -7.01
CA THR A 55 -7.38 -5.50 -8.48
C THR A 55 -8.65 -6.07 -9.10
N ASP A 56 -9.02 -7.29 -8.72
CA ASP A 56 -10.17 -8.02 -9.28
C ASP A 56 -11.50 -7.30 -9.01
N GLN A 57 -11.67 -6.69 -7.83
CA GLN A 57 -12.95 -6.11 -7.42
C GLN A 57 -13.10 -4.61 -7.68
N THR A 58 -12.01 -3.88 -7.88
CA THR A 58 -12.04 -2.42 -8.07
C THR A 58 -11.54 -1.99 -9.44
N GLY A 59 -10.76 -2.83 -10.13
CA GLY A 59 -10.07 -2.49 -11.36
C GLY A 59 -8.82 -1.60 -11.16
N LEU A 60 -8.44 -1.33 -9.91
CA LEU A 60 -7.19 -0.64 -9.59
C LEU A 60 -5.99 -1.52 -9.93
N THR A 61 -4.94 -0.94 -10.51
CA THR A 61 -3.68 -1.67 -10.73
C THR A 61 -2.85 -1.66 -9.45
N VAL A 62 -2.72 -2.82 -8.81
CA VAL A 62 -1.95 -2.97 -7.55
C VAL A 62 -0.78 -3.93 -7.77
N LYS A 63 0.45 -3.47 -7.51
CA LYS A 63 1.63 -4.33 -7.53
C LYS A 63 1.62 -5.25 -6.30
N GLY A 64 1.57 -6.56 -6.53
CA GLY A 64 1.62 -7.57 -5.47
C GLY A 64 3.04 -7.87 -4.98
N TYR A 65 3.19 -7.98 -3.66
CA TYR A 65 4.32 -8.59 -2.96
C TYR A 65 3.90 -9.93 -2.35
N ASN A 66 4.82 -10.63 -1.67
CA ASN A 66 4.49 -11.87 -0.98
C ASN A 66 3.37 -11.65 0.06
N SER A 67 2.74 -12.73 0.51
CA SER A 67 1.81 -12.62 1.64
C SER A 67 2.56 -12.20 2.90
N GLY A 68 1.87 -11.51 3.82
CA GLY A 68 2.46 -11.08 5.09
C GLY A 68 3.22 -12.20 5.84
N PRO A 69 2.60 -13.39 6.05
CA PRO A 69 3.26 -14.53 6.70
C PRO A 69 4.52 -15.05 5.99
N LEU A 70 4.68 -14.80 4.69
CA LEU A 70 5.86 -15.18 3.91
C LEU A 70 6.90 -14.04 3.81
N GLY A 71 6.76 -13.00 4.62
CA GLY A 71 7.67 -11.85 4.66
C GLY A 71 7.23 -10.67 3.78
N GLY A 72 6.02 -10.67 3.22
CA GLY A 72 5.48 -9.54 2.45
C GLY A 72 5.48 -8.23 3.22
N ASP A 73 5.16 -8.28 4.51
CA ASP A 73 5.13 -7.11 5.37
C ASP A 73 6.55 -6.52 5.56
N GLN A 74 7.56 -7.40 5.64
CA GLN A 74 8.97 -6.97 5.69
C GLN A 74 9.44 -6.39 4.36
N GLN A 75 8.96 -6.91 3.22
CA GLN A 75 9.24 -6.33 1.90
C GLN A 75 8.70 -4.90 1.80
N ILE A 76 7.46 -4.67 2.26
CA ILE A 76 6.88 -3.32 2.32
C ILE A 76 7.68 -2.43 3.26
N GLY A 77 7.98 -2.91 4.47
CA GLY A 77 8.77 -2.17 5.46
C GLY A 77 10.14 -1.71 4.92
N ALA A 78 10.86 -2.60 4.24
CA ALA A 78 12.12 -2.25 3.58
C ALA A 78 11.93 -1.14 2.53
N LYS A 79 10.88 -1.23 1.71
CA LYS A 79 10.57 -0.23 0.68
C LYS A 79 10.17 1.13 1.25
N ILE A 80 9.56 1.17 2.45
CA ILE A 80 9.29 2.42 3.16
C ILE A 80 10.61 3.07 3.58
N VAL A 81 11.54 2.30 4.17
CA VAL A 81 12.85 2.81 4.60
C VAL A 81 13.68 3.31 3.41
N GLU A 82 13.58 2.64 2.26
CA GLU A 82 14.24 3.03 1.00
C GLU A 82 13.57 4.25 0.32
N GLY A 83 12.46 4.78 0.84
CA GLY A 83 11.72 5.89 0.22
C GLY A 83 10.99 5.52 -1.08
N VAL A 84 10.77 4.22 -1.32
CA VAL A 84 10.01 3.72 -2.48
C VAL A 84 8.51 3.70 -2.21
N ILE A 85 8.11 3.50 -0.96
CA ILE A 85 6.71 3.59 -0.51
C ILE A 85 6.59 4.78 0.43
N ASP A 86 5.68 5.70 0.10
CA ASP A 86 5.50 6.97 0.80
C ASP A 86 4.53 6.84 1.98
N SER A 87 3.55 5.94 1.87
CA SER A 87 2.53 5.73 2.89
C SER A 87 1.96 4.31 2.83
N TRP A 88 1.39 3.86 3.95
CA TRP A 88 0.58 2.65 4.02
C TRP A 88 -0.86 2.99 4.44
N GLU A 89 -1.81 2.14 4.08
CA GLU A 89 -3.20 2.16 4.57
C GLU A 89 -3.66 0.73 4.88
N PHE A 90 -4.45 0.60 5.97
CA PHE A 90 -5.00 -0.65 6.49
C PHE A 90 -6.52 -0.74 6.30
#